data_AF-D8P8J1-F1
#
_entry.id   AF-D8P8J1-F1
#
_cell.length_a   1.000
_cell.length_b   1.000
_cell.length_c   1.000
_cell.angle_alpha   90.00
_cell.angle_beta   90.00
_cell.angle_gamma   90.00
#
_symmetry.space_group_name_H-M   'P 1'
#
loop_
_entity.id
_entity.type
_entity.pdbx_description
1 polymer ?
#
loop_
_entity_poly.entity_id
_entity_poly.type
_entity_poly.pdbx_seq_one_letter_code
_entity_poly.pdbx_strand_id
1 'polypeptide(L)'
;MPIENNFQHDELSRKNPGDRLTYADWTTPPDADSPAWQEAMSQLGQKLSQAGVRLIMFLHGAIPGTDVFGLGRLDEVGGLKRGYSRGISGLDSLLSFMREGTNGITPLPGGMKPPLANDEATKTLLDSQIGDAGNFTTATVEQCQKALNQKLATPITCIRELWSSEHHHLGRALAACRLLDRLRVLVGEQHLGAGDRILVQAHGQAGLVLALASNLLCPSPITGRKTFFDLLLATNPQAPDAQAIQRIDPLLTNGTLLNGAALDIVTFGTPVRYGWDPSGIGKLLHIVNHRNLRTDGKSWLSKMDLPQITVEMPIAWGGDYVQELAVAGSDALPAENAKAANKAVWELLEPYDGFERWVECARRAGRFPSEGQCLLVDYKDCTSSTNVRDHYYGHAAYTRTNATLFNFTQIATFFYS
;
A
#
# COMPACT_ATOMS: atom_id res chain seq x y z
N MET A 1 10.37 16.08 -14.40
CA MET A 1 9.20 15.46 -15.03
C MET A 1 8.54 16.49 -15.93
N PRO A 2 8.02 16.13 -17.11
CA PRO A 2 7.24 17.05 -17.93
C PRO A 2 6.09 17.62 -17.11
N ILE A 3 5.77 18.91 -17.30
CA ILE A 3 4.68 19.63 -16.60
C ILE A 3 3.31 18.96 -16.86
N GLU A 4 3.20 18.14 -17.89
CA GLU A 4 1.97 17.46 -18.34
C GLU A 4 1.84 15.97 -17.95
N ASN A 5 2.74 15.46 -17.10
CA ASN A 5 2.65 14.09 -16.59
C ASN A 5 2.03 14.10 -15.19
N ASN A 6 0.86 13.47 -14.99
CA ASN A 6 0.24 13.35 -13.67
C ASN A 6 0.83 12.21 -12.84
N PHE A 7 1.51 11.23 -13.45
CA PHE A 7 2.20 10.15 -12.73
C PHE A 7 3.50 10.62 -12.07
N GLN A 8 3.48 11.79 -11.43
CA GLN A 8 4.65 12.36 -10.80
C GLN A 8 5.04 11.54 -9.57
N HIS A 9 6.35 11.48 -9.33
CA HIS A 9 6.88 11.04 -8.06
C HIS A 9 6.44 12.01 -6.95
N ASP A 10 6.16 11.48 -5.75
CA ASP A 10 5.81 12.31 -4.60
C ASP A 10 6.99 13.19 -4.18
N GLU A 11 6.77 14.42 -3.74
CA GLU A 11 7.85 15.34 -3.40
C GLU A 11 8.72 14.89 -2.22
N LEU A 12 8.26 13.92 -1.42
CA LEU A 12 8.90 13.50 -0.17
C LEU A 12 9.17 14.72 0.72
N SER A 13 8.15 15.58 0.85
CA SER A 13 8.27 16.87 1.52
C SER A 13 8.61 16.69 3.00
N ARG A 14 9.59 17.48 3.46
CA ARG A 14 9.95 17.56 4.90
C ARG A 14 9.20 18.67 5.63
N LYS A 15 8.36 19.43 4.92
CA LYS A 15 7.60 20.55 5.50
C LYS A 15 6.59 20.02 6.51
N ASN A 16 6.21 20.86 7.47
CA ASN A 16 5.16 20.52 8.41
C ASN A 16 3.83 20.36 7.65
N PRO A 17 3.13 19.23 7.79
CA PRO A 17 1.87 18.99 7.09
C PRO A 17 0.66 19.75 7.62
N GLY A 18 0.79 20.45 8.75
CA GLY A 18 -0.29 21.22 9.36
C GLY A 18 -1.49 20.33 9.70
N ASP A 19 -2.68 20.84 9.42
CA ASP A 19 -3.96 20.22 9.80
C ASP A 19 -4.27 18.90 9.07
N ARG A 20 -3.45 18.52 8.08
CA ARG A 20 -3.61 17.25 7.37
C ARG A 20 -3.05 16.05 8.15
N LEU A 21 -2.36 16.30 9.26
CA LEU A 21 -1.75 15.27 10.08
C LEU A 21 -2.41 15.21 11.46
N THR A 22 -2.79 14.00 11.86
CA THR A 22 -3.26 13.68 13.21
C THR A 22 -2.44 12.55 13.80
N TYR A 23 -2.42 12.46 15.13
CA TYR A 23 -1.78 11.40 15.88
C TYR A 23 -2.81 10.61 16.68
N ALA A 24 -2.61 9.30 16.82
CA ALA A 24 -3.38 8.46 17.71
C ALA A 24 -2.49 7.44 18.42
N ASP A 25 -2.84 7.11 19.65
CA ASP A 25 -2.32 5.93 20.32
C ASP A 25 -3.29 4.77 20.08
N TRP A 26 -2.76 3.61 19.68
CA TRP A 26 -3.57 2.41 19.68
C TRP A 26 -3.91 2.02 21.12
N THR A 27 -5.19 1.85 21.36
CA THR A 27 -5.72 1.30 22.60
C THR A 27 -6.28 -0.07 22.31
N THR A 28 -6.05 -1.02 23.21
CA THR A 28 -6.53 -2.39 23.03
C THR A 28 -8.04 -2.39 22.91
N PRO A 29 -8.61 -2.74 21.73
CA PRO A 29 -10.05 -2.83 21.60
C PRO A 29 -10.58 -4.06 22.35
N PRO A 30 -11.91 -4.16 22.56
CA PRO A 30 -12.50 -5.41 22.99
C PRO A 30 -12.07 -6.57 22.08
N ASP A 31 -11.91 -7.76 22.67
CA ASP A 31 -11.51 -8.96 21.94
C ASP A 31 -12.42 -9.19 20.73
N ALA A 32 -11.81 -9.64 19.63
CA ALA A 32 -12.54 -9.97 18.41
C ALA A 32 -13.66 -10.98 18.73
N ASP A 33 -14.82 -10.80 18.10
CA ASP A 33 -16.07 -11.54 18.38
C ASP A 33 -16.70 -11.38 19.77
N SER A 34 -16.10 -10.63 20.70
CA SER A 34 -16.79 -10.30 21.95
C SER A 34 -18.08 -9.51 21.68
N PRO A 35 -19.11 -9.59 22.54
CA PRO A 35 -20.34 -8.81 22.37
C PRO A 35 -20.09 -7.30 22.24
N ALA A 36 -19.10 -6.76 22.96
CA ALA A 36 -18.70 -5.36 22.87
C ALA A 36 -18.08 -5.02 21.51
N TRP A 37 -17.22 -5.90 20.98
CA TRP A 37 -16.64 -5.74 19.65
C TRP A 37 -17.72 -5.79 18.55
N GLN A 38 -18.64 -6.75 18.65
CA GLN A 38 -19.74 -6.91 17.68
C GLN A 38 -20.67 -5.69 17.66
N GLU A 39 -21.04 -5.17 18.83
CA GLU A 39 -21.86 -3.96 18.92
C GLU A 39 -21.14 -2.75 18.32
N ALA A 40 -19.85 -2.56 18.63
CA ALA A 40 -19.05 -1.46 18.09
C ALA A 40 -18.92 -1.56 16.55
N MET A 41 -18.64 -2.74 16.02
CA MET A 41 -18.59 -2.98 14.58
C MET A 41 -19.96 -2.77 13.92
N SER A 42 -21.05 -3.19 14.57
CA SER A 42 -22.41 -2.97 14.06
C SER A 42 -22.73 -1.47 13.94
N GLN A 43 -22.34 -0.67 14.93
CA GLN A 43 -22.50 0.80 14.89
C GLN A 43 -21.66 1.43 13.77
N LEU A 44 -20.44 0.94 13.55
CA LEU A 44 -19.60 1.37 12.43
C LEU A 44 -20.25 1.00 11.09
N GLY A 45 -20.82 -0.20 10.96
CA GLY A 45 -21.57 -0.61 9.78
C GLY A 45 -22.74 0.31 9.47
N GLN A 46 -23.47 0.77 10.49
CA GLN A 46 -24.55 1.75 10.32
C GLN A 46 -24.02 3.09 9.79
N LYS A 47 -22.94 3.63 10.36
CA LYS A 47 -22.31 4.87 9.90
C LYS A 47 -21.83 4.76 8.45
N LEU A 48 -21.14 3.67 8.11
CA LEU A 48 -20.66 3.40 6.76
C LEU A 48 -21.82 3.31 5.76
N SER A 49 -22.87 2.56 6.10
CA SER A 49 -24.04 2.39 5.25
C SER A 49 -24.83 3.68 5.03
N GLN A 50 -24.95 4.52 6.07
CA GLN A 50 -25.56 5.86 5.99
C GLN A 50 -24.76 6.80 5.10
N ALA A 51 -23.43 6.69 5.10
CA ALA A 51 -22.56 7.46 4.21
C ALA A 51 -22.60 6.98 2.75
N GLY A 52 -23.29 5.86 2.46
CA GLY A 52 -23.41 5.27 1.13
C GLY A 52 -22.37 4.19 0.83
N VAL A 53 -21.58 3.73 1.80
CA VAL A 53 -20.65 2.62 1.58
C VAL A 53 -21.43 1.33 1.30
N ARG A 54 -21.18 0.72 0.15
CA ARG A 54 -21.79 -0.55 -0.29
C ARG A 54 -20.79 -1.67 -0.51
N LEU A 55 -19.54 -1.31 -0.77
CA LEU A 55 -18.46 -2.24 -1.02
C LEU A 55 -17.23 -1.83 -0.20
N ILE A 56 -16.65 -2.81 0.52
CA ILE A 56 -15.35 -2.68 1.17
C ILE A 56 -14.41 -3.70 0.53
N MET A 57 -13.30 -3.23 -0.02
CA MET A 57 -12.25 -4.07 -0.61
C MET A 57 -11.01 -4.04 0.25
N PHE A 58 -10.60 -5.20 0.76
CA PHE A 58 -9.31 -5.41 1.41
C PHE A 58 -8.29 -5.80 0.36
N LEU A 59 -7.45 -4.84 -0.03
CA LEU A 59 -6.42 -5.02 -1.06
C LEU A 59 -5.05 -5.21 -0.40
N HIS A 60 -4.41 -6.35 -0.64
CA HIS A 60 -3.08 -6.61 -0.08
C HIS A 60 -2.21 -7.44 -1.02
N GLY A 61 -0.91 -7.47 -0.76
CA GLY A 61 0.02 -8.41 -1.39
C GLY A 61 0.53 -9.42 -0.36
N ALA A 62 1.61 -10.12 -0.69
CA ALA A 62 2.38 -10.89 0.28
C ALA A 62 3.76 -10.26 0.49
N ILE A 63 4.24 -10.24 1.72
CA ILE A 63 5.61 -9.85 2.08
C ILE A 63 6.59 -11.04 1.97
N PRO A 64 6.26 -12.24 2.51
CA PRO A 64 7.13 -13.41 2.39
C PRO A 64 7.47 -13.79 0.96
N GLY A 65 8.73 -14.15 0.71
CA GLY A 65 9.18 -14.59 -0.64
C GLY A 65 9.24 -13.46 -1.66
N THR A 66 9.30 -12.22 -1.21
CA THR A 66 9.42 -11.03 -2.05
C THR A 66 10.57 -10.13 -1.61
N ASP A 67 11.07 -9.33 -2.55
CA ASP A 67 11.97 -8.22 -2.27
C ASP A 67 11.15 -6.98 -1.84
N VAL A 68 10.59 -7.03 -0.63
CA VAL A 68 9.66 -6.02 -0.09
C VAL A 68 10.27 -4.61 -0.01
N PHE A 69 11.59 -4.54 0.16
CA PHE A 69 12.36 -3.30 0.23
C PHE A 69 12.96 -2.86 -1.11
N GLY A 70 12.91 -3.70 -2.15
CA GLY A 70 13.47 -3.39 -3.46
C GLY A 70 15.01 -3.33 -3.50
N LEU A 71 15.69 -4.21 -2.76
CA LEU A 71 17.15 -4.30 -2.68
C LEU A 71 17.80 -4.81 -3.95
N GLY A 72 17.10 -5.59 -4.76
CA GLY A 72 17.61 -6.11 -6.02
C GLY A 72 18.13 -4.99 -6.91
N ARG A 73 17.41 -3.87 -7.01
CA ARG A 73 17.87 -2.70 -7.76
C ARG A 73 19.13 -2.06 -7.16
N LEU A 74 19.18 -1.92 -5.83
CA LEU A 74 20.33 -1.33 -5.13
C LEU A 74 21.61 -2.18 -5.28
N ASP A 75 21.47 -3.51 -5.32
CA ASP A 75 22.56 -4.45 -5.56
C ASP A 75 23.05 -4.40 -7.04
N GLU A 76 22.17 -4.18 -8.03
CA GLU A 76 22.53 -4.01 -9.45
C GLU A 76 23.33 -2.71 -9.71
N VAL A 77 22.84 -1.58 -9.20
CA VAL A 77 23.38 -0.23 -9.50
C VAL A 77 24.60 0.14 -8.66
N GLY A 78 25.00 -0.72 -7.72
CA GLY A 78 26.35 -0.70 -7.16
C GLY A 78 26.50 -0.08 -5.78
N GLY A 79 25.47 -0.10 -4.92
CA GLY A 79 25.59 0.33 -3.51
C GLY A 79 26.79 -0.30 -2.79
N LEU A 80 27.08 -1.57 -3.08
CA LEU A 80 28.22 -2.33 -2.54
C LEU A 80 29.40 -2.47 -3.53
N LYS A 81 29.13 -2.65 -4.83
CA LYS A 81 30.17 -2.99 -5.83
C LYS A 81 31.10 -1.83 -6.19
N ARG A 82 30.68 -0.57 -6.01
CA ARG A 82 31.49 0.62 -6.35
C ARG A 82 32.02 1.36 -5.13
N GLY A 83 31.80 0.84 -3.92
CA GLY A 83 32.29 1.43 -2.68
C GLY A 83 31.48 2.63 -2.18
N TYR A 84 30.27 2.88 -2.68
CA TYR A 84 29.42 3.97 -2.18
C TYR A 84 28.99 3.78 -0.72
N SER A 85 28.91 2.53 -0.23
CA SER A 85 28.74 2.27 1.19
C SER A 85 30.02 2.48 2.03
N ARG A 86 31.21 2.51 1.40
CA ARG A 86 32.51 2.70 2.07
C ARG A 86 32.65 4.16 2.52
N GLY A 87 31.96 4.50 3.61
CA GLY A 87 31.96 5.84 4.20
C GLY A 87 30.74 6.14 5.04
N ILE A 88 29.67 5.34 4.95
CA ILE A 88 28.46 5.51 5.77
C ILE A 88 28.40 4.39 6.81
N SER A 89 28.69 4.73 8.06
CA SER A 89 28.69 3.77 9.18
C SER A 89 27.36 3.03 9.32
N GLY A 90 27.39 1.71 9.49
CA GLY A 90 26.19 0.86 9.68
C GLY A 90 25.34 0.61 8.44
N LEU A 91 25.68 1.18 7.27
CA LEU A 91 24.88 1.01 6.06
C LEU A 91 24.85 -0.43 5.56
N ASP A 92 25.98 -1.14 5.56
CA ASP A 92 26.04 -2.54 5.12
C ASP A 92 25.14 -3.44 5.99
N SER A 93 25.09 -3.16 7.31
CA SER A 93 24.20 -3.85 8.24
C SER A 93 22.73 -3.56 7.95
N LEU A 94 22.38 -2.29 7.68
CA LEU A 94 21.02 -1.92 7.27
C LEU A 94 20.60 -2.66 6.00
N LEU A 95 21.44 -2.64 4.95
CA LEU A 95 21.15 -3.34 3.69
C LEU A 95 20.97 -4.85 3.90
N SER A 96 21.71 -5.45 4.83
CA SER A 96 21.53 -6.87 5.19
C SER A 96 20.16 -7.18 5.79
N PHE A 97 19.59 -6.26 6.59
CA PHE A 97 18.23 -6.39 7.14
C PHE A 97 17.13 -6.13 6.11
N MET A 98 17.44 -5.45 5.01
CA MET A 98 16.46 -5.20 3.95
C MET A 98 16.45 -6.32 2.89
N ARG A 99 17.57 -7.01 2.68
CA ARG A 99 17.72 -8.00 1.59
C ARG A 99 16.87 -9.25 1.79
N GLU A 100 16.16 -9.64 0.73
CA GLU A 100 15.44 -10.91 0.66
C GLU A 100 16.36 -12.09 1.04
N GLY A 101 15.87 -12.98 1.90
CA GLY A 101 16.60 -14.18 2.34
C GLY A 101 17.54 -13.97 3.53
N THR A 102 17.97 -12.73 3.82
CA THR A 102 18.77 -12.42 5.03
C THR A 102 18.03 -11.54 6.04
N ASN A 103 16.89 -10.96 5.65
CA ASN A 103 16.05 -10.12 6.47
C ASN A 103 15.19 -10.86 7.52
N GLY A 104 15.41 -12.16 7.77
CA GLY A 104 14.64 -12.93 8.75
C GLY A 104 13.17 -13.21 8.37
N ILE A 105 12.69 -12.72 7.22
CA ILE A 105 11.36 -13.04 6.71
C ILE A 105 11.44 -14.40 6.01
N THR A 106 10.71 -15.38 6.53
CA THR A 106 10.71 -16.73 5.97
C THR A 106 10.02 -16.73 4.60
N PRO A 107 10.60 -17.34 3.55
CA PRO A 107 9.94 -17.48 2.26
C PRO A 107 8.63 -18.28 2.34
N LEU A 108 7.77 -18.10 1.34
CA LEU A 108 6.58 -18.95 1.20
C LEU A 108 7.00 -20.41 0.94
N PRO A 109 6.31 -21.40 1.54
CA PRO A 109 6.55 -22.81 1.26
C PRO A 109 6.42 -23.14 -0.23
N GLY A 110 7.13 -24.16 -0.68
CA GLY A 110 7.14 -24.57 -2.08
C GLY A 110 7.85 -23.60 -3.02
N GLY A 111 8.50 -22.55 -2.48
CA GLY A 111 9.23 -21.58 -3.29
C GLY A 111 8.32 -20.68 -4.13
N MET A 112 7.07 -20.48 -3.70
CA MET A 112 6.14 -19.56 -4.35
C MET A 112 6.74 -18.15 -4.39
N LYS A 113 6.70 -17.53 -5.57
CA LYS A 113 7.20 -16.18 -5.83
C LYS A 113 6.18 -15.40 -6.66
N PRO A 114 6.21 -14.05 -6.60
CA PRO A 114 5.49 -13.21 -7.55
C PRO A 114 5.75 -13.61 -9.02
N PRO A 115 4.77 -13.44 -9.92
CA PRO A 115 3.45 -12.88 -9.68
C PRO A 115 2.51 -13.86 -8.96
N LEU A 116 1.90 -13.40 -7.87
CA LEU A 116 0.89 -14.16 -7.14
C LEU A 116 -0.45 -14.10 -7.86
N ALA A 117 -1.14 -15.25 -7.93
CA ALA A 117 -2.48 -15.33 -8.48
C ALA A 117 -3.51 -14.91 -7.44
N ASN A 118 -4.51 -14.13 -7.87
CA ASN A 118 -5.64 -13.75 -7.04
C ASN A 118 -6.70 -14.85 -7.03
N ASP A 119 -6.36 -16.01 -6.49
CA ASP A 119 -7.26 -17.17 -6.39
C ASP A 119 -7.34 -17.70 -4.96
N GLU A 120 -8.38 -18.52 -4.72
CA GLU A 120 -8.64 -19.08 -3.38
C GLU A 120 -7.53 -20.01 -2.92
N ALA A 121 -6.84 -20.70 -3.85
CA ALA A 121 -5.73 -21.58 -3.50
C ALA A 121 -4.55 -20.79 -2.90
N THR A 122 -4.20 -19.67 -3.54
CA THR A 122 -3.12 -18.78 -3.09
C THR A 122 -3.50 -18.10 -1.78
N LYS A 123 -4.73 -17.58 -1.66
CA LYS A 123 -5.24 -16.95 -0.42
C LYS A 123 -5.24 -17.92 0.75
N THR A 124 -5.71 -19.16 0.54
CA THR A 124 -5.72 -20.21 1.56
C THR A 124 -4.32 -20.56 2.01
N LEU A 125 -3.36 -20.66 1.07
CA LEU A 125 -1.97 -20.89 1.41
C LEU A 125 -1.44 -19.74 2.27
N LEU A 126 -1.63 -18.48 1.86
CA LEU A 126 -1.18 -17.32 2.65
C LEU A 126 -1.76 -17.32 4.06
N ASP A 127 -3.06 -17.57 4.21
CA ASP A 127 -3.72 -17.62 5.51
C ASP A 127 -3.09 -18.69 6.41
N SER A 128 -2.79 -19.87 5.86
CA SER A 128 -2.17 -20.97 6.62
C SER A 128 -0.73 -20.68 7.05
N GLN A 129 0.02 -19.86 6.29
CA GLN A 129 1.46 -19.68 6.49
C GLN A 129 1.82 -18.45 7.29
N ILE A 130 1.08 -17.36 7.09
CA ILE A 130 1.38 -16.07 7.70
C ILE A 130 0.25 -15.49 8.54
N GLY A 131 -0.91 -16.16 8.59
CA GLY A 131 -2.05 -15.68 9.37
C GLY A 131 -2.41 -14.25 9.00
N ASP A 132 -2.60 -13.39 10.01
CA ASP A 132 -2.96 -11.98 9.85
C ASP A 132 -1.76 -11.02 9.83
N ALA A 133 -0.53 -11.54 9.75
CA ALA A 133 0.67 -10.71 9.63
C ALA A 133 0.86 -10.26 8.17
N GLY A 134 0.65 -8.97 7.89
CA GLY A 134 0.73 -8.43 6.52
C GLY A 134 -0.23 -9.07 5.52
N ASN A 135 -1.34 -9.64 5.99
CA ASN A 135 -2.28 -10.41 5.21
C ASN A 135 -3.70 -10.25 5.79
N PHE A 136 -4.65 -9.78 4.98
CA PHE A 136 -6.05 -9.78 5.39
C PHE A 136 -6.61 -11.20 5.19
N THR A 137 -6.71 -12.01 6.25
CA THR A 137 -7.19 -13.39 6.11
C THR A 137 -8.66 -13.45 5.69
N THR A 138 -9.06 -14.56 5.06
CA THR A 138 -10.47 -14.81 4.73
C THR A 138 -11.33 -14.78 5.98
N ALA A 139 -10.87 -15.38 7.08
CA ALA A 139 -11.56 -15.36 8.37
C ALA A 139 -11.79 -13.93 8.89
N THR A 140 -10.77 -13.07 8.86
CA THR A 140 -10.88 -11.67 9.30
C THR A 140 -11.89 -10.90 8.44
N VAL A 141 -11.87 -11.09 7.11
CA VAL A 141 -12.78 -10.38 6.19
C VAL A 141 -14.23 -10.84 6.38
N GLU A 142 -14.48 -12.15 6.52
CA GLU A 142 -15.80 -12.71 6.81
C GLU A 142 -16.34 -12.23 8.16
N GLN A 143 -15.48 -12.22 9.18
CA GLN A 143 -15.81 -11.72 10.51
C GLN A 143 -16.22 -10.23 10.46
N CYS A 144 -15.46 -9.40 9.75
CA CYS A 144 -15.80 -8.00 9.53
C CYS A 144 -17.15 -7.85 8.84
N GLN A 145 -17.35 -8.57 7.73
CA GLN A 145 -18.60 -8.49 6.97
C GLN A 145 -19.80 -8.84 7.85
N LYS A 146 -19.71 -9.93 8.61
CA LYS A 146 -20.78 -10.36 9.51
C LYS A 146 -21.07 -9.29 10.58
N ALA A 147 -20.03 -8.74 11.19
CA ALA A 147 -20.17 -7.78 12.29
C ALA A 147 -20.72 -6.42 11.83
N LEU A 148 -20.23 -5.90 10.70
CA LEU A 148 -20.72 -4.65 10.11
C LEU A 148 -22.20 -4.74 9.72
N ASN A 149 -22.66 -5.91 9.27
CA ASN A 149 -23.99 -6.09 8.68
C ASN A 149 -25.10 -6.45 9.67
N GLN A 150 -24.81 -6.60 10.98
CA GLN A 150 -25.79 -7.10 11.96
C GLN A 150 -27.13 -6.35 11.99
N LYS A 151 -27.12 -5.03 11.73
CA LYS A 151 -28.30 -4.15 11.84
C LYS A 151 -28.60 -3.40 10.53
N LEU A 152 -28.13 -3.90 9.39
CA LEU A 152 -28.29 -3.21 8.10
C LEU A 152 -29.41 -3.83 7.26
N ALA A 153 -30.27 -2.97 6.72
CA ALA A 153 -31.29 -3.39 5.75
C ALA A 153 -30.66 -3.74 4.39
N THR A 154 -29.63 -2.99 3.99
CA THR A 154 -28.83 -3.24 2.80
C THR A 154 -27.41 -3.60 3.24
N PRO A 155 -26.98 -4.86 3.08
CA PRO A 155 -25.66 -5.30 3.48
C PRO A 155 -24.54 -4.57 2.71
N ILE A 156 -23.43 -4.34 3.40
CA ILE A 156 -22.14 -3.93 2.82
C ILE A 156 -21.39 -5.20 2.43
N THR A 157 -21.06 -5.33 1.15
CA THR A 157 -20.24 -6.43 0.64
C THR A 157 -18.78 -6.19 1.03
N CYS A 158 -18.12 -7.18 1.64
CA CYS A 158 -16.69 -7.12 1.90
C CYS A 158 -15.98 -8.16 1.03
N ILE A 159 -14.91 -7.76 0.35
CA ILE A 159 -14.14 -8.66 -0.51
C ILE A 159 -12.65 -8.53 -0.22
N ARG A 160 -11.92 -9.60 -0.52
CA ARG A 160 -10.47 -9.66 -0.44
C ARG A 160 -9.88 -9.82 -1.83
N GLU A 161 -9.00 -8.89 -2.20
CA GLU A 161 -8.29 -8.89 -3.47
C GLU A 161 -6.78 -8.96 -3.21
N LEU A 162 -6.11 -9.94 -3.82
CA LEU A 162 -4.66 -10.10 -3.76
C LEU A 162 -4.05 -9.55 -5.06
N TRP A 163 -3.11 -8.60 -4.96
CA TRP A 163 -2.35 -8.16 -6.15
C TRP A 163 -1.08 -9.00 -6.33
N SER A 164 -0.48 -8.94 -7.53
CA SER A 164 0.59 -9.86 -7.94
C SER A 164 1.84 -9.82 -7.07
N SER A 165 2.01 -8.80 -6.21
CA SER A 165 3.19 -8.60 -5.35
C SER A 165 4.50 -8.47 -6.15
N GLU A 166 4.38 -8.08 -7.42
CA GLU A 166 5.52 -7.68 -8.24
C GLU A 166 5.93 -6.27 -7.82
N HIS A 167 6.88 -6.18 -6.90
CA HIS A 167 7.39 -4.93 -6.33
C HIS A 167 8.32 -4.18 -7.27
N HIS A 168 7.98 -4.13 -8.56
CA HIS A 168 8.63 -3.30 -9.56
C HIS A 168 7.63 -2.41 -10.32
N HIS A 169 8.11 -1.35 -10.95
CA HIS A 169 7.27 -0.35 -11.64
C HIS A 169 6.22 -0.94 -12.59
N LEU A 170 6.63 -1.86 -13.49
CA LEU A 170 5.73 -2.53 -14.42
C LEU A 170 4.67 -3.38 -13.70
N GLY A 171 5.06 -4.13 -12.66
CA GLY A 171 4.15 -4.98 -11.89
C GLY A 171 3.05 -4.16 -11.22
N ARG A 172 3.41 -3.05 -10.57
CA ARG A 172 2.46 -2.11 -9.97
C ARG A 172 1.56 -1.45 -11.02
N ALA A 173 2.10 -1.11 -12.19
CA ALA A 173 1.34 -0.50 -13.29
C ALA A 173 0.29 -1.45 -13.88
N LEU A 174 0.68 -2.70 -14.16
CA LEU A 174 -0.26 -3.74 -14.62
C LEU A 174 -1.31 -4.08 -13.56
N ALA A 175 -0.91 -4.11 -12.28
CA ALA A 175 -1.84 -4.31 -11.17
C ALA A 175 -2.87 -3.17 -11.06
N ALA A 176 -2.50 -1.92 -11.37
CA ALA A 176 -3.43 -0.80 -11.35
C ALA A 176 -4.51 -0.93 -12.43
N CYS A 177 -4.13 -1.34 -13.64
CA CYS A 177 -5.10 -1.63 -14.72
C CYS A 177 -6.03 -2.79 -14.35
N ARG A 178 -5.49 -3.88 -13.79
CA ARG A 178 -6.29 -5.02 -13.30
C ARG A 178 -7.27 -4.61 -12.21
N LEU A 179 -6.83 -3.77 -11.27
CA LEU A 179 -7.69 -3.26 -10.20
C LEU A 179 -8.85 -2.42 -10.75
N LEU A 180 -8.59 -1.52 -11.70
CA LEU A 180 -9.64 -0.70 -12.30
C LEU A 180 -10.65 -1.54 -13.09
N ASP A 181 -10.19 -2.54 -13.83
CA ASP A 181 -11.07 -3.50 -14.53
C ASP A 181 -11.92 -4.29 -13.52
N ARG A 182 -11.32 -4.75 -12.42
CA ARG A 182 -12.05 -5.44 -11.35
C ARG A 182 -13.07 -4.54 -10.66
N LEU A 183 -12.74 -3.28 -10.37
CA LEU A 183 -13.69 -2.30 -9.83
C LEU A 183 -14.87 -2.10 -10.78
N ARG A 184 -14.63 -2.02 -12.09
CA ARG A 184 -15.70 -1.91 -13.08
C ARG A 184 -16.64 -3.11 -13.07
N VAL A 185 -16.10 -4.33 -12.94
CA VAL A 185 -16.90 -5.56 -12.80
C VAL A 185 -17.76 -5.49 -11.54
N LEU A 186 -17.15 -5.16 -10.39
CA LEU A 186 -17.84 -5.07 -9.10
C LEU A 186 -18.95 -4.01 -9.09
N VAL A 187 -18.72 -2.86 -9.72
CA VAL A 187 -19.74 -1.82 -9.93
C VAL A 187 -20.94 -2.38 -10.68
N GLY A 188 -20.72 -3.22 -11.69
CA GLY A 188 -21.80 -3.89 -12.41
C GLY A 188 -22.52 -4.95 -11.57
N GLU A 189 -21.78 -5.85 -10.92
CA GLU A 189 -22.32 -6.93 -10.09
C GLU A 189 -23.15 -6.41 -8.91
N GLN A 190 -22.68 -5.34 -8.26
CA GLN A 190 -23.31 -4.73 -7.10
C GLN A 190 -24.27 -3.59 -7.46
N HIS A 191 -24.46 -3.30 -8.76
CA HIS A 191 -25.32 -2.23 -9.27
C HIS A 191 -25.02 -0.85 -8.66
N LEU A 192 -23.74 -0.55 -8.45
CA LEU A 192 -23.32 0.70 -7.80
C LEU A 192 -23.50 1.88 -8.76
N GLY A 193 -23.92 3.01 -8.20
CA GLY A 193 -24.09 4.25 -8.95
C GLY A 193 -23.83 5.50 -8.13
N ALA A 194 -24.36 6.63 -8.62
CA ALA A 194 -24.28 7.90 -7.92
C ALA A 194 -24.87 7.80 -6.50
N GLY A 195 -24.10 8.23 -5.50
CA GLY A 195 -24.46 8.14 -4.08
C GLY A 195 -23.88 6.92 -3.37
N ASP A 196 -23.48 5.88 -4.10
CA ASP A 196 -22.77 4.75 -3.53
C ASP A 196 -21.26 5.03 -3.40
N ARG A 197 -20.64 4.34 -2.46
CA ARG A 197 -19.21 4.42 -2.16
C ARG A 197 -18.57 3.05 -2.11
N ILE A 198 -17.37 2.98 -2.67
CA ILE A 198 -16.44 1.85 -2.55
C ILE A 198 -15.33 2.30 -1.61
N LEU A 199 -15.13 1.59 -0.50
CA LEU A 199 -14.03 1.81 0.42
C LEU A 199 -12.94 0.76 0.16
N VAL A 200 -11.75 1.19 -0.29
CA VAL A 200 -10.59 0.31 -0.44
C VAL A 200 -9.63 0.51 0.73
N GLN A 201 -9.33 -0.58 1.43
CA GLN A 201 -8.32 -0.66 2.47
C GLN A 201 -7.10 -1.39 1.92
N ALA A 202 -6.04 -0.64 1.62
CA ALA A 202 -4.85 -1.14 0.94
C ALA A 202 -3.64 -1.25 1.85
N HIS A 203 -3.04 -2.43 1.94
CA HIS A 203 -1.88 -2.69 2.80
C HIS A 203 -0.54 -2.65 2.03
N GLY A 204 0.43 -1.96 2.61
CA GLY A 204 1.80 -1.87 2.10
C GLY A 204 1.87 -1.29 0.70
N GLN A 205 2.58 -1.96 -0.18
CA GLN A 205 2.77 -1.51 -1.57
C GLN A 205 1.48 -1.57 -2.41
N ALA A 206 0.39 -2.18 -1.93
CA ALA A 206 -0.91 -2.08 -2.60
C ALA A 206 -1.40 -0.61 -2.71
N GLY A 207 -1.02 0.25 -1.77
CA GLY A 207 -1.33 1.68 -1.89
C GLY A 207 -0.61 2.36 -3.06
N LEU A 208 0.54 1.86 -3.50
CA LEU A 208 1.21 2.37 -4.70
C LEU A 208 0.45 1.99 -5.99
N VAL A 209 -0.21 0.83 -5.99
CA VAL A 209 -1.13 0.43 -7.07
C VAL A 209 -2.30 1.41 -7.14
N LEU A 210 -2.87 1.78 -5.99
CA LEU A 210 -3.94 2.77 -5.90
C LEU A 210 -3.49 4.20 -6.24
N ALA A 211 -2.25 4.57 -5.93
CA ALA A 211 -1.71 5.85 -6.35
C ALA A 211 -1.72 5.97 -7.89
N LEU A 212 -1.26 4.93 -8.60
CA LEU A 212 -1.34 4.87 -10.06
C LEU A 212 -2.80 4.86 -10.56
N ALA A 213 -3.68 4.10 -9.89
CA ALA A 213 -5.11 4.06 -10.22
C ALA A 213 -5.79 5.43 -10.06
N SER A 214 -5.43 6.20 -9.03
CA SER A 214 -5.97 7.55 -8.79
C SER A 214 -5.64 8.51 -9.95
N ASN A 215 -4.41 8.44 -10.46
CA ASN A 215 -3.97 9.20 -11.63
C ASN A 215 -4.73 8.79 -12.90
N LEU A 216 -4.98 7.50 -13.09
CA LEU A 216 -5.78 6.99 -14.21
C LEU A 216 -7.24 7.44 -14.12
N LEU A 217 -7.78 7.60 -12.91
CA LEU A 217 -9.14 8.07 -12.66
C LEU A 217 -9.32 9.58 -12.79
N CYS A 218 -8.24 10.34 -12.95
CA CYS A 218 -8.30 11.79 -13.14
C CYS A 218 -9.30 12.13 -14.29
N PRO A 219 -10.29 13.01 -14.03
CA PRO A 219 -11.29 13.38 -15.04
C PRO A 219 -10.73 14.29 -16.12
N SER A 220 -9.61 14.95 -15.86
CA SER A 220 -8.98 15.83 -16.84
C SER A 220 -8.23 15.02 -17.91
N PRO A 221 -8.18 15.47 -19.17
CA PRO A 221 -7.34 14.85 -20.19
C PRO A 221 -5.88 14.93 -19.74
N ILE A 222 -5.26 13.78 -19.50
CA ILE A 222 -3.85 13.70 -19.11
C ILE A 222 -3.02 13.15 -20.27
N THR A 223 -1.99 13.91 -20.67
CA THR A 223 -1.08 13.51 -21.76
C THR A 223 -0.40 12.17 -21.44
N GLY A 224 -0.10 11.92 -20.16
CA GLY A 224 0.57 10.72 -19.68
C GLY A 224 -0.22 9.40 -19.80
N ARG A 225 -1.57 9.40 -19.81
CA ARG A 225 -2.37 8.15 -19.82
C ARG A 225 -2.16 7.35 -21.09
N LYS A 226 -2.19 8.03 -22.24
CA LYS A 226 -1.98 7.36 -23.53
C LYS A 226 -0.59 6.70 -23.56
N THR A 227 0.46 7.46 -23.21
CA THR A 227 1.82 6.93 -23.13
C THR A 227 1.92 5.75 -22.16
N PHE A 228 1.30 5.87 -20.99
CA PHE A 228 1.25 4.79 -20.00
C PHE A 228 0.63 3.52 -20.59
N PHE A 229 -0.55 3.60 -21.22
CA PHE A 229 -1.19 2.43 -21.83
C PHE A 229 -0.42 1.88 -23.04
N ASP A 230 0.13 2.74 -23.90
CA ASP A 230 0.94 2.30 -25.04
C ASP A 230 2.15 1.47 -24.57
N LEU A 231 2.83 1.90 -23.51
CA LEU A 231 3.96 1.18 -22.91
C LEU A 231 3.55 -0.19 -22.35
N LEU A 232 2.42 -0.26 -21.64
CA LEU A 232 1.91 -1.51 -21.09
C LEU A 232 1.45 -2.48 -22.19
N LEU A 233 0.73 -1.99 -23.19
CA LEU A 233 0.25 -2.79 -24.33
C LEU A 233 1.41 -3.33 -25.18
N ALA A 234 2.49 -2.55 -25.35
CA ALA A 234 3.68 -2.99 -26.07
C ALA A 234 4.43 -4.14 -25.38
N THR A 235 4.22 -4.35 -24.08
CA THR A 235 4.91 -5.39 -23.30
C THR A 235 4.41 -6.79 -23.66
N ASN A 236 3.09 -6.98 -23.69
CA ASN A 236 2.46 -8.23 -24.12
C ASN A 236 1.01 -7.98 -24.61
N PRO A 237 0.81 -7.71 -25.91
CA PRO A 237 -0.50 -7.32 -26.45
C PRO A 237 -1.61 -8.37 -26.31
N GLN A 238 -1.24 -9.63 -26.06
CA GLN A 238 -2.19 -10.76 -25.95
C GLN A 238 -2.41 -11.21 -24.50
N ALA A 239 -1.76 -10.58 -23.52
CA ALA A 239 -1.94 -10.90 -22.12
C ALA A 239 -3.33 -10.47 -21.62
N PRO A 240 -3.86 -11.12 -20.55
CA PRO A 240 -5.09 -10.67 -19.88
C PRO A 240 -5.08 -9.18 -19.51
N ASP A 241 -3.92 -8.64 -19.16
CA ASP A 241 -3.73 -7.22 -18.82
C ASP A 241 -4.02 -6.29 -20.00
N ALA A 242 -3.67 -6.70 -21.24
CA ALA A 242 -3.97 -5.91 -22.43
C ALA A 242 -5.49 -5.82 -22.68
N GLN A 243 -6.21 -6.92 -22.43
CA GLN A 243 -7.66 -6.93 -22.53
C GLN A 243 -8.32 -6.06 -21.44
N ALA A 244 -7.78 -6.09 -20.21
CA ALA A 244 -8.22 -5.21 -19.13
C ALA A 244 -8.04 -3.74 -19.53
N ILE A 245 -6.87 -3.35 -20.06
CA ILE A 245 -6.61 -1.99 -20.55
C ILE A 245 -7.62 -1.58 -21.63
N GLN A 246 -7.85 -2.45 -22.63
CA GLN A 246 -8.83 -2.17 -23.70
C GLN A 246 -10.26 -1.98 -23.20
N ARG A 247 -10.65 -2.66 -22.11
CA ARG A 247 -11.98 -2.49 -21.49
C ARG A 247 -12.09 -1.18 -20.70
N ILE A 248 -11.05 -0.80 -19.96
CA ILE A 248 -11.12 0.36 -19.07
C ILE A 248 -10.85 1.69 -19.78
N ASP A 249 -10.02 1.72 -20.82
CA ASP A 249 -9.62 2.97 -21.50
C ASP A 249 -10.81 3.84 -21.98
N PRO A 250 -11.81 3.30 -22.72
CA PRO A 250 -12.98 4.10 -23.10
C PRO A 250 -13.81 4.58 -21.89
N LEU A 251 -13.86 3.78 -20.81
CA LEU A 251 -14.60 4.14 -19.60
C LEU A 251 -13.90 5.25 -18.81
N LEU A 252 -12.57 5.20 -18.74
CA LEU A 252 -11.74 6.25 -18.13
C LEU A 252 -11.80 7.55 -18.94
N THR A 253 -11.79 7.44 -20.27
CA THR A 253 -11.94 8.60 -21.17
C THR A 253 -13.30 9.28 -20.97
N ASN A 254 -14.36 8.50 -20.78
CA ASN A 254 -15.71 9.02 -20.58
C ASN A 254 -16.04 9.36 -19.11
N GLY A 255 -15.14 9.10 -18.16
CA GLY A 255 -15.41 9.30 -16.72
C GLY A 255 -16.49 8.37 -16.16
N THR A 256 -16.71 7.20 -16.76
CA THR A 256 -17.82 6.28 -16.46
C THR A 256 -17.38 4.97 -15.80
N LEU A 257 -16.08 4.78 -15.53
CA LEU A 257 -15.55 3.54 -14.98
C LEU A 257 -16.27 3.08 -13.71
N LEU A 258 -16.54 4.01 -12.79
CA LEU A 258 -17.20 3.73 -11.51
C LEU A 258 -18.72 3.94 -11.54
N ASN A 259 -19.30 4.22 -12.72
CA ASN A 259 -20.73 4.50 -12.88
C ASN A 259 -21.28 5.60 -11.93
N GLY A 260 -20.43 6.57 -11.55
CA GLY A 260 -20.78 7.65 -10.62
C GLY A 260 -20.61 7.31 -9.13
N ALA A 261 -20.24 6.08 -8.77
CA ALA A 261 -19.87 5.75 -7.39
C ALA A 261 -18.54 6.41 -7.01
N ALA A 262 -18.41 6.82 -5.75
CA ALA A 262 -17.16 7.39 -5.23
C ALA A 262 -16.20 6.30 -4.74
N LEU A 263 -14.90 6.50 -4.97
CA LEU A 263 -13.84 5.61 -4.48
C LEU A 263 -13.13 6.24 -3.28
N ASP A 264 -13.42 5.78 -2.08
CA ASP A 264 -12.71 6.18 -0.86
C ASP A 264 -11.54 5.21 -0.60
N ILE A 265 -10.35 5.75 -0.31
CA ILE A 265 -9.11 4.99 -0.21
C ILE A 265 -8.46 5.21 1.15
N VAL A 266 -8.15 4.10 1.82
CA VAL A 266 -7.33 4.07 3.04
C VAL A 266 -6.10 3.23 2.76
N THR A 267 -4.92 3.78 3.04
CA THR A 267 -3.68 3.03 2.92
C THR A 267 -3.07 2.74 4.28
N PHE A 268 -2.50 1.56 4.45
CA PHE A 268 -1.82 1.11 5.65
C PHE A 268 -0.34 0.90 5.37
N GLY A 269 0.51 1.80 5.88
CA GLY A 269 1.97 1.68 5.75
C GLY A 269 2.50 1.80 4.33
N THR A 270 1.76 2.42 3.40
CA THR A 270 2.24 2.58 2.02
C THR A 270 3.45 3.51 1.96
N PRO A 271 4.57 3.09 1.33
CA PRO A 271 5.73 3.95 1.15
C PRO A 271 5.38 5.23 0.39
N VAL A 272 5.96 6.37 0.79
CA VAL A 272 5.80 7.62 0.03
C VAL A 272 6.65 7.52 -1.24
N ARG A 273 6.01 7.40 -2.40
CA ARG A 273 6.73 7.16 -3.67
C ARG A 273 6.02 7.73 -4.89
N TYR A 274 4.82 7.28 -5.21
CA TYR A 274 4.05 7.84 -6.31
C TYR A 274 3.14 8.96 -5.80
N GLY A 275 3.04 10.03 -6.58
CA GLY A 275 2.06 11.08 -6.36
C GLY A 275 0.65 10.56 -6.59
N TRP A 276 -0.30 11.17 -5.89
CA TRP A 276 -1.72 10.86 -5.99
C TRP A 276 -2.43 11.96 -6.75
N ASP A 277 -3.47 11.59 -7.50
CA ASP A 277 -4.41 12.56 -8.06
C ASP A 277 -5.77 12.39 -7.36
N PRO A 278 -6.11 13.28 -6.41
CA PRO A 278 -7.34 13.14 -5.64
C PRO A 278 -8.60 13.48 -6.47
N SER A 279 -8.46 14.11 -7.64
CA SER A 279 -9.60 14.65 -8.40
C SER A 279 -10.54 13.57 -8.97
N GLY A 280 -10.04 12.35 -9.13
CA GLY A 280 -10.81 11.18 -9.62
C GLY A 280 -11.31 10.24 -8.52
N ILE A 281 -11.04 10.55 -7.24
CA ILE A 281 -11.40 9.70 -6.10
C ILE A 281 -12.24 10.49 -5.08
N GLY A 282 -12.80 9.79 -4.09
CA GLY A 282 -13.61 10.38 -3.03
C GLY A 282 -12.74 10.95 -1.91
N LYS A 283 -12.35 10.10 -0.97
CA LYS A 283 -11.54 10.47 0.21
C LYS A 283 -10.25 9.67 0.26
N LEU A 284 -9.18 10.27 0.80
CA LEU A 284 -7.86 9.65 0.91
C LEU A 284 -7.30 9.80 2.32
N LEU A 285 -7.00 8.67 2.96
CA LEU A 285 -6.42 8.61 4.31
C LEU A 285 -5.21 7.66 4.31
N HIS A 286 -4.10 8.13 4.87
CA HIS A 286 -2.90 7.35 5.08
C HIS A 286 -2.72 7.05 6.56
N ILE A 287 -2.83 5.77 6.94
CA ILE A 287 -2.57 5.32 8.31
C ILE A 287 -1.18 4.69 8.35
N VAL A 288 -0.31 5.20 9.22
CA VAL A 288 1.10 4.81 9.29
C VAL A 288 1.50 4.54 10.74
N ASN A 289 2.04 3.35 11.00
CA ASN A 289 2.60 2.93 12.28
C ASN A 289 3.87 3.72 12.55
N HIS A 290 3.85 4.54 13.58
CA HIS A 290 4.86 5.55 13.84
C HIS A 290 5.04 5.77 15.33
N ARG A 291 6.31 5.80 15.75
CA ARG A 291 6.73 6.22 17.08
C ARG A 291 7.71 7.38 16.94
N ASN A 292 7.40 8.48 17.62
CA ASN A 292 8.28 9.64 17.56
C ASN A 292 9.57 9.40 18.36
N LEU A 293 10.66 9.16 17.65
CA LEU A 293 12.01 9.04 18.22
C LEU A 293 12.84 10.32 18.06
N ARG A 294 12.29 11.33 17.39
CA ARG A 294 13.00 12.57 17.09
C ARG A 294 12.86 13.55 18.24
N THR A 295 13.96 14.25 18.52
CA THR A 295 14.02 15.31 19.54
C THR A 295 14.05 16.72 18.95
N ASP A 296 14.03 16.84 17.61
CA ASP A 296 14.14 18.13 16.89
C ASP A 296 12.78 18.80 16.60
N GLY A 297 11.71 18.31 17.24
CA GLY A 297 10.35 18.84 17.09
C GLY A 297 9.65 18.47 15.78
N LYS A 298 10.26 17.66 14.91
CA LYS A 298 9.68 17.21 13.63
C LYS A 298 9.01 15.84 13.76
N SER A 299 8.03 15.71 14.64
CA SER A 299 7.37 14.44 14.97
C SER A 299 6.64 13.77 13.80
N TRP A 300 6.47 14.44 12.66
CA TRP A 300 5.88 13.88 11.44
C TRP A 300 6.89 13.16 10.53
N LEU A 301 8.18 13.23 10.87
CA LEU A 301 9.25 12.53 10.16
C LEU A 301 9.72 11.34 11.00
N SER A 302 10.19 10.28 10.36
CA SER A 302 10.94 9.25 11.08
C SER A 302 12.36 9.66 11.40
N LYS A 303 12.99 8.85 12.23
CA LYS A 303 14.41 8.89 12.48
C LYS A 303 15.14 7.99 11.48
N MET A 304 15.94 8.61 10.62
CA MET A 304 16.87 7.93 9.72
C MET A 304 18.31 8.29 10.10
N ASP A 305 18.74 7.79 11.26
CA ASP A 305 20.09 8.01 11.78
C ASP A 305 20.90 6.71 11.72
N LEU A 306 22.03 6.77 11.01
CA LEU A 306 22.99 5.68 10.88
C LEU A 306 24.16 5.87 11.85
N PRO A 307 24.60 4.82 12.57
CA PRO A 307 24.18 3.41 12.44
C PRO A 307 22.95 3.01 13.28
N GLN A 308 22.32 3.92 14.03
CA GLN A 308 21.32 3.61 15.07
C GLN A 308 20.16 2.76 14.56
N ILE A 309 19.67 3.05 13.36
CA ILE A 309 18.56 2.31 12.73
C ILE A 309 18.81 0.79 12.65
N THR A 310 20.06 0.34 12.60
CA THR A 310 20.42 -1.09 12.55
C THR A 310 20.07 -1.86 13.82
N VAL A 311 19.94 -1.15 14.96
CA VAL A 311 19.51 -1.72 16.24
C VAL A 311 18.00 -1.55 16.43
N GLU A 312 17.44 -0.47 15.90
CA GLU A 312 16.03 -0.09 16.07
C GLU A 312 15.09 -0.87 15.13
N MET A 313 15.52 -1.11 13.89
CA MET A 313 14.72 -1.77 12.85
C MET A 313 14.31 -3.20 13.22
N PRO A 314 15.21 -4.10 13.69
CA PRO A 314 14.83 -5.48 14.03
C PRO A 314 13.75 -5.63 15.10
N ILE A 315 13.52 -4.60 15.90
CA ILE A 315 12.47 -4.52 16.93
C ILE A 315 11.45 -3.42 16.63
N ALA A 316 11.45 -2.89 15.40
CA ALA A 316 10.53 -1.88 14.91
C ALA A 316 10.27 -0.71 15.88
N TRP A 317 11.35 -0.22 16.50
CA TRP A 317 11.28 0.81 17.54
C TRP A 317 10.66 2.12 17.01
N GLY A 318 10.95 2.50 15.76
CA GLY A 318 10.38 3.70 15.12
C GLY A 318 8.99 3.53 14.52
N GLY A 319 8.41 2.32 14.59
CA GLY A 319 7.20 1.96 13.84
C GLY A 319 7.55 1.19 12.57
N ASP A 320 7.00 1.62 11.43
CA ASP A 320 7.07 0.90 10.16
C ASP A 320 8.34 1.21 9.34
N TYR A 321 9.34 0.34 9.37
CA TYR A 321 10.56 0.53 8.57
C TYR A 321 10.42 0.12 7.11
N VAL A 322 9.44 -0.72 6.76
CA VAL A 322 9.16 -1.05 5.35
C VAL A 322 8.67 0.21 4.63
N GLN A 323 7.72 0.92 5.24
CA GLN A 323 7.22 2.20 4.73
C GLN A 323 8.33 3.24 4.55
N GLU A 324 9.26 3.31 5.49
CA GLU A 324 10.36 4.29 5.49
C GLU A 324 11.43 4.00 4.43
N LEU A 325 11.72 2.73 4.17
CA LEU A 325 12.91 2.34 3.40
C LEU A 325 12.59 1.84 1.98
N ALA A 326 11.36 1.37 1.70
CA ALA A 326 10.91 0.96 0.37
C ALA A 326 10.49 2.16 -0.51
N VAL A 327 11.33 3.19 -0.54
CA VAL A 327 11.11 4.47 -1.23
C VAL A 327 11.76 4.48 -2.63
N ALA A 328 11.64 5.59 -3.34
CA ALA A 328 12.25 5.76 -4.67
C ALA A 328 13.74 5.39 -4.70
N GLY A 329 14.18 4.88 -5.86
CA GLY A 329 15.51 4.32 -6.07
C GLY A 329 15.67 2.85 -5.62
N SER A 330 14.69 2.29 -4.90
CA SER A 330 14.61 0.86 -4.57
C SER A 330 13.52 0.17 -5.40
N ASP A 331 13.76 -1.05 -5.86
CA ASP A 331 12.75 -1.85 -6.57
C ASP A 331 13.18 -3.32 -6.66
N ALA A 332 12.22 -4.23 -6.66
CA ALA A 332 12.52 -5.62 -7.01
C ALA A 332 12.99 -5.69 -8.47
N LEU A 333 13.82 -6.68 -8.79
CA LEU A 333 14.20 -6.90 -10.18
C LEU A 333 13.05 -7.56 -10.93
N PRO A 334 12.62 -7.01 -12.08
CA PRO A 334 11.67 -7.70 -12.94
C PRO A 334 12.35 -8.93 -13.56
N ALA A 335 11.54 -9.88 -14.04
CA ALA A 335 12.03 -10.97 -14.87
C ALA A 335 12.80 -10.44 -16.10
N GLU A 336 13.75 -11.21 -16.64
CA GLU A 336 14.63 -10.76 -17.73
C GLU A 336 13.86 -10.23 -18.95
N ASN A 337 12.77 -10.89 -19.33
CA ASN A 337 11.90 -10.48 -20.44
C ASN A 337 11.09 -9.20 -20.15
N ALA A 338 10.97 -8.80 -18.89
CA ALA A 338 10.22 -7.63 -18.43
C ALA A 338 11.10 -6.40 -18.16
N LYS A 339 12.44 -6.53 -18.18
CA LYS A 339 13.39 -5.43 -17.85
C LYS A 339 13.21 -4.19 -18.72
N ALA A 340 13.09 -4.36 -20.03
CA ALA A 340 12.97 -3.23 -20.96
C ALA A 340 11.65 -2.46 -20.75
N ALA A 341 10.55 -3.19 -20.60
CA ALA A 341 9.24 -2.61 -20.31
C ALA A 341 9.21 -1.92 -18.93
N ASN A 342 9.78 -2.56 -17.89
CA ASN A 342 9.90 -1.97 -16.57
C ASN A 342 10.69 -0.67 -16.59
N LYS A 343 11.79 -0.62 -17.35
CA LYS A 343 12.58 0.60 -17.51
C LYS A 343 11.77 1.72 -18.17
N ALA A 344 11.03 1.42 -19.24
CA ALA A 344 10.23 2.43 -19.93
C ALA A 344 9.09 2.98 -19.07
N VAL A 345 8.42 2.12 -18.29
CA VAL A 345 7.42 2.56 -17.31
C VAL A 345 8.08 3.37 -16.19
N TRP A 346 9.21 2.92 -15.68
CA TRP A 346 9.95 3.63 -14.63
C TRP A 346 10.31 5.07 -15.04
N GLU A 347 10.84 5.28 -16.25
CA GLU A 347 11.18 6.62 -16.77
C GLU A 347 9.95 7.57 -16.83
N LEU A 348 8.74 7.01 -16.91
CA LEU A 348 7.49 7.76 -16.83
C LEU A 348 7.03 8.05 -15.40
N LEU A 349 7.35 7.18 -14.43
CA LEU A 349 6.80 7.25 -13.07
C LEU A 349 7.75 7.90 -12.05
N GLU A 350 9.06 7.74 -12.22
CA GLU A 350 10.02 8.11 -11.19
C GLU A 350 11.29 8.71 -11.81
N PRO A 351 11.71 9.92 -11.40
CA PRO A 351 12.87 10.59 -11.97
C PRO A 351 14.20 10.14 -11.35
N TYR A 352 14.16 9.16 -10.43
CA TYR A 352 15.28 8.78 -9.58
C TYR A 352 15.71 7.34 -9.87
N ASP A 353 17.03 7.15 -10.02
CA ASP A 353 17.68 5.83 -10.07
C ASP A 353 18.88 5.83 -9.13
N GLY A 354 19.28 4.65 -8.72
CA GLY A 354 20.58 4.45 -8.12
C GLY A 354 20.59 4.58 -6.61
N PHE A 355 21.67 4.07 -6.04
CA PHE A 355 21.86 3.94 -4.61
C PHE A 355 21.87 5.31 -3.89
N GLU A 356 22.54 6.30 -4.46
CA GLU A 356 22.66 7.64 -3.90
C GLU A 356 21.31 8.35 -3.81
N ARG A 357 20.43 8.12 -4.81
CA ARG A 357 19.08 8.67 -4.81
C ARG A 357 18.19 7.97 -3.79
N TRP A 358 18.30 6.64 -3.66
CA TRP A 358 17.63 5.95 -2.57
C TRP A 358 18.06 6.48 -1.21
N VAL A 359 19.36 6.67 -0.96
CA VAL A 359 19.85 7.25 0.31
C VAL A 359 19.30 8.67 0.50
N GLU A 360 19.23 9.50 -0.54
CA GLU A 360 18.62 10.83 -0.48
C GLU A 360 17.15 10.75 -0.07
N CYS A 361 16.37 9.89 -0.72
CA CYS A 361 14.96 9.68 -0.43
C CYS A 361 14.73 9.15 0.99
N ALA A 362 15.48 8.11 1.41
CA ALA A 362 15.38 7.54 2.74
C ALA A 362 15.71 8.59 3.84
N ARG A 363 16.73 9.43 3.62
CA ARG A 363 17.09 10.53 4.53
C ARG A 363 16.06 11.64 4.63
N ARG A 364 15.11 11.75 3.68
CA ARG A 364 13.98 12.68 3.83
C ARG A 364 13.03 12.22 4.95
N ALA A 365 13.02 10.92 5.28
CA ALA A 365 12.28 10.34 6.39
C ALA A 365 10.78 10.68 6.35
N GLY A 366 10.22 10.80 5.15
CA GLY A 366 8.84 11.17 4.92
C GLY A 366 7.89 10.03 5.30
N ARG A 367 6.94 10.32 6.19
CA ARG A 367 5.87 9.40 6.58
C ARG A 367 4.52 9.70 5.93
N PHE A 368 4.44 10.84 5.26
CA PHE A 368 3.19 11.38 4.78
C PHE A 368 3.30 11.74 3.29
N PRO A 369 2.45 11.17 2.42
CA PRO A 369 2.32 11.62 1.04
C PRO A 369 1.89 13.08 0.92
N SER A 370 2.17 13.66 -0.24
CA SER A 370 1.87 15.06 -0.55
C SER A 370 0.37 15.34 -0.68
N GLU A 371 -0.48 14.31 -0.80
CA GLU A 371 -1.94 14.41 -0.91
C GLU A 371 -2.68 13.60 0.18
N GLY A 372 -3.95 13.93 0.43
CA GLY A 372 -4.78 13.24 1.43
C GLY A 372 -4.52 13.63 2.90
N GLN A 373 -5.23 12.98 3.81
CA GLN A 373 -5.05 13.08 5.27
C GLN A 373 -4.09 11.99 5.76
N CYS A 374 -3.40 12.21 6.87
CA CYS A 374 -2.56 11.21 7.50
C CYS A 374 -2.83 11.08 9.00
N LEU A 375 -2.86 9.82 9.43
CA LEU A 375 -2.92 9.42 10.82
C LEU A 375 -1.66 8.64 11.17
N LEU A 376 -0.81 9.22 12.02
CA LEU A 376 0.32 8.53 12.63
C LEU A 376 -0.15 7.82 13.89
N VAL A 377 0.00 6.50 13.91
CA VAL A 377 -0.51 5.65 15.00
C VAL A 377 0.65 4.94 15.68
N ASP A 378 0.73 5.00 16.99
CA ASP A 378 1.56 4.05 17.72
C ASP A 378 0.75 2.77 18.01
N TYR A 379 0.94 1.74 17.18
CA TYR A 379 0.25 0.44 17.31
C TYR A 379 0.73 -0.43 18.47
N LYS A 380 1.76 0.00 19.21
CA LYS A 380 2.42 -0.77 20.29
C LYS A 380 2.84 -2.19 19.87
N ASP A 381 3.12 -2.42 18.58
CA ASP A 381 3.31 -3.74 17.98
C ASP A 381 4.64 -4.42 18.34
N CYS A 382 5.61 -3.68 18.89
CA CYS A 382 6.99 -4.18 19.01
C CYS A 382 7.70 -3.85 20.33
N THR A 383 6.98 -3.68 21.44
CA THR A 383 7.65 -3.38 22.73
C THR A 383 8.33 -4.59 23.38
N SER A 384 8.26 -5.81 22.80
CA SER A 384 8.83 -7.02 23.43
C SER A 384 9.22 -8.20 22.53
N SER A 385 8.96 -8.19 21.20
CA SER A 385 9.37 -9.27 20.29
C SER A 385 10.55 -8.83 19.41
N THR A 386 11.55 -9.70 19.30
CA THR A 386 12.67 -9.54 18.34
C THR A 386 12.47 -10.39 17.08
N ASN A 387 11.34 -11.08 16.97
CA ASN A 387 11.05 -11.95 15.84
C ASN A 387 10.38 -11.15 14.72
N VAL A 388 11.13 -10.91 13.64
CA VAL A 388 10.66 -10.17 12.46
C VAL A 388 9.36 -10.73 11.89
N ARG A 389 9.07 -12.03 12.05
CA ARG A 389 7.80 -12.62 11.57
C ARG A 389 6.56 -12.06 12.30
N ASP A 390 6.74 -11.53 13.51
CA ASP A 390 5.64 -11.03 14.33
C ASP A 390 5.28 -9.57 13.99
N HIS A 391 6.14 -8.83 13.31
CA HIS A 391 5.88 -7.42 13.04
C HIS A 391 6.27 -6.97 11.64
N TYR A 392 7.03 -7.76 10.88
CA TYR A 392 7.61 -7.41 9.59
C TYR A 392 8.21 -6.01 9.59
N TYR A 393 9.12 -5.77 10.54
CA TYR A 393 9.72 -4.45 10.73
C TYR A 393 8.70 -3.32 10.99
N GLY A 394 7.61 -3.66 11.68
CA GLY A 394 6.53 -2.74 12.07
C GLY A 394 5.38 -2.66 11.06
N HIS A 395 5.53 -3.35 9.93
CA HIS A 395 4.61 -3.29 8.80
C HIS A 395 3.39 -4.20 8.95
N ALA A 396 3.43 -5.20 9.83
CA ALA A 396 2.32 -6.15 10.03
C ALA A 396 1.20 -5.59 10.92
N ALA A 397 1.45 -4.51 11.67
CA ALA A 397 0.53 -4.00 12.70
C ALA A 397 -0.90 -3.76 12.20
N TYR A 398 -1.04 -3.26 10.97
CA TYR A 398 -2.31 -2.82 10.43
C TYR A 398 -3.29 -3.95 10.11
N THR A 399 -2.78 -5.13 9.76
CA THR A 399 -3.61 -6.26 9.31
C THR A 399 -3.95 -7.22 10.44
N ARG A 400 -3.37 -7.01 11.63
CA ARG A 400 -3.69 -7.81 12.81
C ARG A 400 -5.17 -7.72 13.12
N THR A 401 -5.76 -8.86 13.47
CA THR A 401 -7.20 -8.97 13.77
C THR A 401 -7.60 -8.04 14.93
N ASN A 402 -6.72 -7.86 15.90
CA ASN A 402 -6.94 -6.93 17.02
C ASN A 402 -6.81 -5.44 16.63
N ALA A 403 -6.27 -5.11 15.45
CA ALA A 403 -6.21 -3.74 14.96
C ALA A 403 -7.48 -3.34 14.18
N THR A 404 -8.29 -4.30 13.76
CA THR A 404 -9.39 -4.08 12.81
C THR A 404 -10.45 -3.09 13.31
N LEU A 405 -10.95 -3.25 14.54
CA LEU A 405 -11.95 -2.34 15.10
C LEU A 405 -11.38 -0.92 15.27
N PHE A 406 -10.14 -0.81 15.72
CA PHE A 406 -9.45 0.47 15.81
C PHE A 406 -9.37 1.14 14.43
N ASN A 407 -8.90 0.42 13.41
CA ASN A 407 -8.77 0.94 12.05
C ASN A 407 -10.13 1.41 11.50
N PHE A 408 -11.19 0.61 11.61
CA PHE A 408 -12.52 1.03 11.16
C PHE A 408 -13.05 2.24 11.92
N THR A 409 -12.76 2.35 13.23
CA THR A 409 -13.12 3.52 14.02
C THR A 409 -12.43 4.78 13.50
N GLN A 410 -11.13 4.70 13.21
CA GLN A 410 -10.38 5.82 12.62
C GLN A 410 -10.93 6.18 11.24
N ILE A 411 -11.16 5.19 10.37
CA ILE A 411 -11.71 5.41 9.03
C ILE A 411 -13.07 6.11 9.10
N ALA A 412 -13.98 5.63 9.95
CA ALA A 412 -15.29 6.26 10.12
C ALA A 412 -15.20 7.69 10.69
N THR A 413 -14.22 7.94 11.56
CA THR A 413 -13.97 9.28 12.12
C THR A 413 -13.49 10.26 11.05
N PHE A 414 -12.51 9.86 10.24
CA PHE A 414 -11.93 10.73 9.21
C PHE A 414 -12.82 10.90 7.99
N PHE A 415 -13.56 9.86 7.61
CA PHE A 415 -14.36 9.89 6.39
C PHE A 415 -15.84 10.18 6.63
N TYR A 416 -16.46 9.71 7.69
CA TYR A 416 -17.93 9.62 7.75
C TYR A 416 -18.55 10.18 9.03
N SER A 417 -17.85 11.12 9.68
CA SER A 417 -18.32 11.80 10.89
C SER A 417 -18.80 13.23 10.62
#